data_AF-A0A9D6WG99-F1
#
_entry.id   AF-A0A9D6WG99-F1
#
_cell.length_a   1.000
_cell.length_b   1.000
_cell.length_c   1.000
_cell.angle_alpha   90.00
_cell.angle_beta   90.00
_cell.angle_gamma   90.00
#
_symmetry.space_group_name_H-M   'P 1'
#
loop_
_entity.id
_entity.type
_entity.pdbx_description
1 polymer ?
#
loop_
_entity_poly.entity_id
_entity_poly.type
_entity_poly.pdbx_seq_one_letter_code
_entity_poly.pdbx_strand_id
1 'polypeptide(L)'
;MSRDQLHQALEALRAALAEFGSGDAEKRARIEGLIAALERQIDAPEGSATDAELNAELPTLVEHFEVEHPRLTAILNDLMVTLSGMGI
;
A
#
# COMPACT_ATOMS: atom_id res chain seq x y z
N MET A 1 16.58 -3.43 4.56
CA MET A 1 15.42 -2.54 4.48
C MET A 1 14.47 -2.97 5.57
N SER A 2 14.20 -2.09 6.52
CA SER A 2 13.67 -2.45 7.84
C SER A 2 12.22 -2.02 7.97
N ARG A 3 11.51 -2.69 8.89
CA ARG A 3 10.12 -2.44 9.35
C ARG A 3 9.73 -0.95 9.49
N ASP A 4 10.70 -0.09 9.73
CA ASP A 4 10.60 1.37 9.79
C ASP A 4 10.21 2.01 8.44
N GLN A 5 10.80 1.58 7.33
CA GLN A 5 10.48 2.11 6.00
C GLN A 5 9.06 1.74 5.56
N LEU A 6 8.60 0.54 5.92
CA LEU A 6 7.23 0.11 5.71
C LEU A 6 6.26 1.02 6.48
N HIS A 7 6.57 1.34 7.73
CA HIS A 7 5.80 2.32 8.51
C HIS A 7 5.78 3.70 7.85
N GLN A 8 6.93 4.20 7.40
CA GLN A 8 7.01 5.49 6.71
C GLN A 8 6.19 5.50 5.41
N ALA A 9 6.23 4.42 4.63
CA ALA A 9 5.43 4.29 3.42
C ALA A 9 3.93 4.26 3.72
N LEU A 10 3.51 3.58 4.79
CA LEU A 10 2.11 3.56 5.24
C LEU A 10 1.64 4.93 5.74
N GLU A 11 2.47 5.66 6.49
CA GLU A 11 2.16 7.03 6.89
C GLU A 11 2.05 7.97 5.68
N ALA A 12 2.95 7.85 4.70
CA ALA A 12 2.88 8.60 3.46
C ALA A 12 1.60 8.29 2.68
N LEU A 13 1.19 7.01 2.64
CA LEU A 13 -0.03 6.57 1.96
C LEU A 13 -1.29 7.11 2.66
N ARG A 14 -1.32 7.11 4.00
CA ARG A 14 -2.40 7.75 4.79
C ARG A 14 -2.45 9.26 4.57
N ALA A 15 -1.30 9.93 4.51
CA ALA A 15 -1.25 11.36 4.25
C ALA A 15 -1.76 11.69 2.84
N ALA A 16 -1.37 10.90 1.84
CA ALA A 16 -1.85 11.06 0.47
C ALA A 16 -3.37 10.79 0.38
N LEU A 17 -3.88 9.78 1.10
CA LEU A 17 -5.32 9.51 1.25
C LEU A 17 -6.10 10.66 1.89
N ALA A 18 -5.50 11.40 2.82
CA ALA A 18 -6.16 12.56 3.45
C ALA A 18 -6.37 13.71 2.45
N GLU A 19 -5.59 13.74 1.36
CA GLU A 19 -5.77 14.68 0.25
C GLU A 19 -6.89 14.24 -0.73
N PHE A 20 -7.45 13.04 -0.57
CA PHE A 20 -8.56 12.58 -1.42
C PHE A 20 -9.84 13.36 -1.09
N GLY A 21 -10.51 13.82 -2.14
CA GLY A 21 -11.84 14.42 -2.03
C GLY A 21 -12.91 13.37 -1.74
N SER A 22 -14.09 13.84 -1.30
CA SER A 22 -15.24 12.98 -0.95
C SER A 22 -15.78 12.13 -2.12
N GLY A 23 -15.32 12.36 -3.36
CA GLY A 23 -15.72 11.60 -4.55
C GLY A 23 -15.07 10.22 -4.68
N ASP A 24 -14.00 9.96 -3.92
CA ASP A 24 -13.16 8.77 -4.07
C ASP A 24 -13.32 7.78 -2.92
N ALA A 25 -14.51 7.71 -2.32
CA ALA A 25 -14.77 6.88 -1.13
C ALA A 25 -14.46 5.39 -1.34
N GLU A 26 -14.77 4.83 -2.52
CA GLU A 26 -14.45 3.43 -2.86
C GLU A 26 -12.93 3.21 -2.94
N LYS A 27 -12.23 4.11 -3.63
CA LYS A 27 -10.78 4.09 -3.79
C LYS A 27 -10.07 4.21 -2.44
N ARG A 28 -10.57 5.11 -1.59
CA ARG A 28 -10.13 5.28 -0.21
C ARG A 28 -10.28 3.99 0.59
N ALA A 29 -11.45 3.34 0.53
CA ALA A 29 -11.69 2.10 1.25
C ALA A 29 -10.74 0.97 0.81
N ARG A 30 -10.41 0.87 -0.49
CA ARG A 30 -9.42 -0.10 -0.99
C ARG A 30 -8.03 0.15 -0.41
N ILE A 31 -7.56 1.41 -0.46
CA ILE A 31 -6.23 1.73 0.08
C ILE A 31 -6.18 1.55 1.60
N GLU A 32 -7.24 1.91 2.33
CA GLU A 32 -7.35 1.65 3.78
C GLU A 32 -7.30 0.14 4.09
N GLY A 33 -7.94 -0.69 3.28
CA GLY A 33 -7.85 -2.16 3.38
C GLY A 33 -6.43 -2.68 3.18
N LEU A 34 -5.72 -2.13 2.20
CA LEU A 34 -4.33 -2.48 1.91
C LEU A 34 -3.39 -2.09 3.03
N ILE A 35 -3.55 -0.87 3.58
CA ILE A 35 -2.80 -0.42 4.76
C ILE A 35 -2.99 -1.41 5.91
N ALA A 36 -4.23 -1.84 6.19
CA ALA A 36 -4.50 -2.78 7.27
C ALA A 36 -3.93 -4.19 7.00
N ALA A 37 -3.87 -4.63 5.74
CA ALA A 37 -3.22 -5.88 5.37
C ALA A 37 -1.69 -5.80 5.55
N LEU A 38 -1.08 -4.70 5.15
CA LEU A 38 0.34 -4.40 5.35
C LEU A 38 0.73 -4.28 6.83
N GLU A 39 -0.06 -3.56 7.64
CA GLU A 39 0.15 -3.47 9.10
C GLU A 39 0.12 -4.86 9.74
N ARG A 40 -0.83 -5.71 9.33
CA ARG A 40 -0.88 -7.11 9.80
C ARG A 40 0.34 -7.91 9.37
N GLN A 41 0.84 -7.74 8.15
CA GLN A 41 2.04 -8.42 7.66
C GLN A 41 3.31 -7.95 8.39
N ILE A 42 3.40 -6.67 8.72
CA ILE A 42 4.47 -6.09 9.52
C ILE A 42 4.49 -6.67 10.94
N ASP A 43 3.31 -6.82 11.57
CA ASP A 43 3.19 -7.36 12.92
C ASP A 43 3.31 -8.89 12.97
N ALA A 44 2.81 -9.59 11.97
CA ALA A 44 2.82 -11.05 11.85
C ALA A 44 3.35 -11.51 10.48
N PRO A 45 4.68 -11.49 10.28
CA PRO A 45 5.32 -11.86 9.01
C PRO A 45 5.37 -13.37 8.73
N GLU A 46 4.94 -14.22 9.67
CA GLU A 46 5.01 -15.67 9.51
C GLU A 46 3.85 -16.19 8.64
N GLY A 47 4.10 -16.19 7.33
CA GLY A 47 3.48 -17.06 6.33
C GLY A 47 1.95 -17.02 6.28
N SER A 48 1.39 -16.15 5.45
CA SER A 48 -0.05 -16.20 5.19
C SER A 48 -0.41 -15.65 3.82
N ALA A 49 -1.54 -16.11 3.29
CA ALA A 49 -2.13 -15.72 2.01
C ALA A 49 -2.18 -14.19 1.74
N THR A 50 -2.07 -13.38 2.80
CA THR A 50 -1.90 -11.93 2.77
C THR A 50 -0.76 -11.46 1.85
N ASP A 51 0.38 -12.16 1.79
CA ASP A 51 1.53 -11.75 0.96
C ASP A 51 1.18 -11.79 -0.54
N ALA A 52 0.54 -12.89 -0.95
CA ALA A 52 0.11 -13.10 -2.33
C ALA A 52 -1.04 -12.16 -2.72
N GLU A 53 -1.95 -11.87 -1.78
CA GLU A 53 -3.05 -10.93 -1.97
C GLU A 53 -2.52 -9.50 -2.15
N LEU A 54 -1.60 -9.06 -1.28
CA LEU A 54 -0.94 -7.77 -1.38
C LEU A 54 -0.16 -7.62 -2.70
N ASN A 55 0.62 -8.64 -3.08
CA ASN A 55 1.36 -8.63 -4.35
C ASN A 55 0.46 -8.61 -5.59
N ALA A 56 -0.78 -9.11 -5.51
CA ALA A 56 -1.75 -9.04 -6.61
C ALA A 56 -2.53 -7.71 -6.63
N GLU A 57 -2.80 -7.14 -5.45
CA GLU A 57 -3.66 -5.96 -5.29
C GLU A 57 -2.88 -4.64 -5.48
N LEU A 58 -1.63 -4.57 -5.04
CA LEU A 58 -0.74 -3.41 -5.20
C LEU A 58 -0.59 -2.94 -6.66
N PRO A 59 -0.25 -3.81 -7.63
CA PRO A 59 -0.14 -3.41 -9.04
C PRO A 59 -1.45 -2.90 -9.62
N THR A 60 -2.56 -3.58 -9.27
CA THR A 60 -3.91 -3.21 -9.74
C THR A 60 -4.29 -1.80 -9.28
N LEU A 61 -3.92 -1.43 -8.05
CA LEU A 61 -4.19 -0.09 -7.53
C LEU A 61 -3.23 0.93 -8.11
N VAL A 62 -1.95 0.60 -8.30
CA VAL A 62 -1.00 1.45 -9.02
C VAL A 62 -1.57 1.85 -10.39
N GLU A 63 -2.05 0.90 -11.18
CA GLU A 63 -2.67 1.15 -12.48
C GLU A 63 -3.93 2.02 -12.38
N HIS A 64 -4.78 1.75 -11.38
CA HIS A 64 -5.98 2.56 -11.15
C HIS A 64 -5.69 4.01 -10.74
N PHE A 65 -4.62 4.24 -9.99
CA PHE A 65 -4.25 5.56 -9.46
C PHE A 65 -3.25 6.31 -10.33
N GLU A 66 -2.60 5.68 -11.31
CA GLU A 66 -1.54 6.29 -12.12
C GLU A 66 -1.99 7.58 -12.82
N VAL A 67 -3.25 7.61 -13.27
CA VAL A 67 -3.81 8.74 -14.02
C VAL A 67 -4.36 9.83 -13.10
N GLU A 68 -5.00 9.45 -11.99
CA GLU A 68 -5.74 10.38 -11.13
C GLU A 68 -4.92 10.87 -9.93
N HIS A 69 -4.00 10.04 -9.43
CA HIS A 69 -3.24 10.30 -8.20
C HIS A 69 -1.76 9.86 -8.34
N PRO A 70 -0.95 10.59 -9.13
CA PRO A 70 0.45 10.23 -9.39
C PRO A 70 1.32 10.16 -8.13
N ARG A 71 0.98 10.95 -7.10
CA ARG A 71 1.64 10.91 -5.79
C ARG A 71 1.40 9.57 -5.07
N LEU A 72 0.18 9.04 -5.17
CA LEU A 72 -0.19 7.79 -4.52
C LEU A 72 0.47 6.60 -5.22
N THR A 73 0.50 6.61 -6.56
CA THR A 73 1.21 5.63 -7.37
C THR A 73 2.69 5.54 -7.02
N ALA A 74 3.35 6.69 -6.79
CA ALA A 74 4.76 6.69 -6.37
C ALA A 74 4.96 5.98 -5.02
N ILE A 75 4.06 6.19 -4.05
CA ILE A 75 4.13 5.56 -2.72
C ILE A 75 3.86 4.06 -2.82
N LEU A 76 2.86 3.64 -3.59
CA LEU A 76 2.54 2.23 -3.81
C LEU A 76 3.70 1.49 -4.51
N ASN A 77 4.39 2.14 -5.44
CA ASN A 77 5.54 1.58 -6.13
C ASN A 77 6.74 1.39 -5.17
N ASP A 78 7.03 2.40 -4.34
CA ASP A 78 8.05 2.30 -3.29
C ASP A 78 7.73 1.15 -2.31
N LEU A 79 6.45 0.97 -1.99
CA LEU A 79 5.94 -0.15 -1.20
C LEU A 79 6.20 -1.50 -1.86
N MET A 80 5.87 -1.67 -3.15
CA MET A 80 6.17 -2.91 -3.89
C MET A 80 7.66 -3.24 -3.90
N VAL A 81 8.53 -2.25 -4.13
CA VAL A 81 9.98 -2.44 -4.13
C VAL A 81 10.48 -2.83 -2.74
N THR A 82 9.93 -2.19 -1.70
CA THR A 82 10.28 -2.46 -0.31
C THR A 82 9.85 -3.86 0.13
N LEU A 83 8.65 -4.28 -0.26
CA LEU A 83 8.12 -5.63 -0.03
C LEU A 83 8.97 -6.67 -0.78
N SER A 84 9.20 -6.48 -2.08
CA SER A 84 10.05 -7.35 -2.91
C SER A 84 11.47 -7.47 -2.35
N GLY A 85 12.02 -6.37 -1.82
CA GLY A 85 13.34 -6.34 -1.18
C GLY A 85 13.41 -7.09 0.16
N MET A 86 12.26 -7.35 0.80
CA MET A 86 12.16 -8.19 2.00
C MET A 86 11.99 -9.68 1.68
N GLY A 87 11.82 -10.05 0.40
CA GLY A 87 11.65 -11.45 -0.01
C GLY A 87 10.26 -12.02 0.29
N ILE A 88 9.28 -11.13 0.44
CA ILE A 88 7.84 -11.43 0.49
C ILE A 88 7.16 -10.96 -0.78
#